data_AF-A0A2I0W8A9-F1
#
_entry.id   AF-A0A2I0W8A9-F1
#
_cell.length_a   1.000
_cell.length_b   1.000
_cell.length_c   1.000
_cell.angle_alpha   90.00
_cell.angle_beta   90.00
_cell.angle_gamma   90.00
#
_symmetry.space_group_name_H-M   'P 1'
#
loop_
_entity.id
_entity.type
_entity.pdbx_description
1 polymer ?
#
loop_
_entity_poly.entity_id
_entity_poly.type
_entity_poly.pdbx_seq_one_letter_code
_entity_poly.pdbx_strand_id
1 'polypeptide(L)'
;MILCPCRDCGNGICRTRDDVEAHLLWRGFKPGYYNWTAHGETSFRNDIGSHSLNVDDVNDDMEGLLNDAFGFESNTADEQEEINKPNANAKKFYKLISDSQQELFSGCKKFSKLDFLVRLLQLKCLGNWTQKSFTMLLDLLREAIEDIRLPKSYYETKKIIQDLGLSYKKYDACRNDCILYWGPHEFKNECDICNESRWSSKKKKKVAGKVMWHFPLTSRLQRLFMSSKTASYMIWHKEDRIKDGCMRHPADTPAWQHLDYQDSNFAADPRNVQLGLASDGFNPFGTMTSTHSTWSVVLMTYNLPPNLCMKSKYMRLSLLIPGPTQPGNDIDVYLQPLVAELKELWEIGV
;
A
#
# COMPACT_ATOMS: atom_id res chain seq x y z
N MET A 1 10.62 -35.77 10.84
CA MET A 1 9.81 -36.78 10.11
C MET A 1 8.40 -36.22 9.98
N ILE A 2 7.75 -36.43 8.83
CA ILE A 2 6.42 -35.88 8.48
C ILE A 2 5.50 -37.01 8.03
N LEU A 3 4.18 -36.85 8.20
CA LEU A 3 3.20 -37.83 7.73
C LEU A 3 3.23 -37.87 6.19
N CYS A 4 3.38 -39.05 5.60
CA CYS A 4 3.50 -39.16 4.15
C CYS A 4 2.11 -39.14 3.48
N PRO A 5 1.78 -38.15 2.62
CA PRO A 5 0.47 -38.05 1.96
C PRO A 5 0.37 -38.87 0.68
N CYS A 6 1.36 -39.72 0.38
CA CYS A 6 1.31 -40.54 -0.82
C CYS A 6 0.16 -41.56 -0.76
N ARG A 7 -0.25 -42.07 -1.91
CA ARG A 7 -1.36 -43.02 -2.05
C ARG A 7 -1.28 -44.21 -1.10
N ASP A 8 -0.07 -44.73 -0.88
CA ASP A 8 0.14 -45.96 -0.10
C ASP A 8 0.28 -45.68 1.41
N CYS A 9 0.88 -44.54 1.79
CA CYS A 9 1.08 -44.18 3.20
C CYS A 9 -0.15 -43.48 3.81
N GLY A 10 -0.94 -42.77 2.98
CA GLY A 10 -2.28 -42.28 3.32
C GLY A 10 -2.37 -41.33 4.52
N ASN A 11 -1.30 -40.62 4.87
CA ASN A 11 -1.11 -39.84 6.11
C ASN A 11 -1.07 -40.66 7.41
N GLY A 12 -0.80 -41.96 7.34
CA GLY A 12 -0.70 -42.84 8.53
C GLY A 12 0.72 -43.14 8.99
N ILE A 13 1.74 -42.83 8.18
CA ILE A 13 3.14 -43.21 8.42
C ILE A 13 4.05 -41.98 8.35
N CYS A 14 4.84 -41.77 9.40
CA CYS A 14 5.89 -40.75 9.43
C CYS A 14 7.12 -41.21 8.64
N ARG A 15 7.61 -40.35 7.74
CA ARG A 15 8.80 -40.57 6.91
C ARG A 15 9.72 -39.34 6.93
N THR A 16 10.94 -39.49 6.44
CA THR A 16 11.84 -38.34 6.22
C THR A 16 11.34 -37.50 5.04
N ARG A 17 11.85 -36.27 4.90
CA ARG A 17 11.45 -35.39 3.81
C ARG A 17 11.76 -36.02 2.45
N ASP A 18 12.95 -36.58 2.30
CA ASP A 18 13.43 -37.20 1.06
C ASP A 18 12.58 -38.41 0.66
N ASP A 19 12.18 -39.23 1.64
CA ASP A 19 11.28 -40.37 1.41
C ASP A 19 9.88 -39.90 0.97
N VAL A 20 9.36 -38.83 1.58
CA VAL A 20 8.06 -38.28 1.20
C VAL A 20 8.10 -37.71 -0.21
N GLU A 21 9.15 -36.97 -0.56
CA GLU A 21 9.34 -36.42 -1.90
C GLU A 21 9.40 -37.53 -2.96
N ALA A 22 10.21 -38.57 -2.73
CA ALA A 22 10.24 -39.73 -3.61
C ALA A 22 8.87 -40.39 -3.71
N HIS A 23 8.19 -40.64 -2.59
CA HIS A 23 6.87 -41.25 -2.60
C HIS A 23 5.83 -40.44 -3.38
N LEU A 24 5.86 -39.11 -3.30
CA LEU A 24 4.94 -38.26 -4.05
C LEU A 24 5.24 -38.26 -5.54
N LEU A 25 6.51 -38.24 -5.93
CA LEU A 25 6.92 -38.31 -7.34
C LEU A 25 6.53 -39.64 -7.99
N TRP A 26 6.74 -40.76 -7.30
CA TRP A 26 6.56 -42.10 -7.89
C TRP A 26 5.15 -42.68 -7.71
N ARG A 27 4.45 -42.33 -6.62
CA ARG A 27 3.18 -42.98 -6.22
C ARG A 27 1.99 -42.01 -6.22
N GLY A 28 2.26 -40.71 -6.34
CA GLY A 28 1.25 -39.66 -6.32
C GLY A 28 0.61 -39.47 -4.95
N PHE A 29 -0.23 -38.44 -4.87
CA PHE A 29 -0.99 -38.10 -3.67
C PHE A 29 -2.15 -39.07 -3.43
N LYS A 30 -2.55 -39.22 -2.17
CA LYS A 30 -3.80 -39.86 -1.78
C LYS A 30 -4.98 -39.18 -2.51
N PRO A 31 -5.80 -39.94 -3.27
CA PRO A 31 -6.98 -39.38 -3.92
C PRO A 31 -7.91 -38.69 -2.93
N GLY A 32 -8.41 -37.50 -3.27
CA GLY A 32 -9.31 -36.73 -2.40
C GLY A 32 -8.62 -35.89 -1.31
N TYR A 33 -7.29 -35.96 -1.18
CA TYR A 33 -6.54 -35.19 -0.19
C TYR A 33 -6.13 -33.80 -0.72
N TYR A 34 -7.12 -32.96 -0.99
CA TYR A 34 -6.93 -31.60 -1.52
C TYR A 34 -6.70 -30.53 -0.45
N ASN A 35 -7.06 -30.86 0.80
CA ASN A 35 -6.91 -29.98 1.96
C ASN A 35 -6.02 -30.69 2.97
N TRP A 36 -4.89 -30.07 3.31
CA TRP A 36 -3.78 -30.67 4.02
C TRP A 36 -4.01 -30.70 5.53
N THR A 37 -5.17 -31.21 5.92
CA THR A 37 -5.64 -31.31 7.31
C THR A 37 -4.67 -32.04 8.24
N ALA A 38 -4.00 -33.10 7.78
CA ALA A 38 -2.96 -33.80 8.54
C ALA A 38 -1.63 -33.03 8.66
N HIS A 39 -1.51 -31.90 7.96
CA HIS A 39 -0.35 -31.00 7.98
C HIS A 39 -0.72 -29.57 8.41
N GLY A 40 -1.88 -29.41 9.07
CA GLY A 40 -2.27 -28.16 9.72
C GLY A 40 -3.13 -27.20 8.89
N GLU A 41 -3.56 -27.57 7.68
CA GLU A 41 -4.54 -26.76 6.96
C GLU A 41 -5.94 -26.95 7.59
N THR A 42 -6.51 -25.86 8.11
CA THR A 42 -7.90 -25.82 8.55
C THR A 42 -8.82 -25.64 7.35
N SER A 43 -9.83 -26.50 7.22
CA SER A 43 -10.91 -26.40 6.23
C SER A 43 -11.71 -25.12 6.39
N PHE A 44 -11.23 -24.02 5.82
CA PHE A 44 -12.12 -22.97 5.39
C PHE A 44 -12.91 -23.50 4.21
N ARG A 45 -14.24 -23.50 4.31
CA ARG A 45 -15.08 -23.58 3.13
C ARG A 45 -14.67 -22.39 2.25
N ASN A 46 -13.85 -22.66 1.24
CA ASN A 46 -13.78 -21.81 0.08
C ASN A 46 -15.15 -21.93 -0.58
N ASP A 47 -16.06 -21.04 -0.21
CA ASP A 47 -17.03 -20.56 -1.19
C ASP A 47 -16.18 -20.01 -2.34
N ILE A 48 -15.97 -20.85 -3.35
CA ILE A 48 -15.65 -20.38 -4.69
C ILE A 48 -16.94 -19.72 -5.17
N GLY A 49 -17.20 -18.55 -4.60
CA GLY A 49 -18.23 -17.64 -5.02
C GLY A 49 -17.75 -17.04 -6.33
N SER A 50 -18.42 -17.41 -7.41
CA SER A 50 -18.72 -16.46 -8.46
C SER A 50 -19.02 -15.12 -7.80
N HIS A 51 -18.07 -14.17 -7.85
CA HIS A 51 -18.33 -12.80 -7.44
C HIS A 51 -19.28 -12.17 -8.47
N SER A 52 -20.57 -12.49 -8.37
CA SER A 52 -21.56 -11.45 -8.51
C SER A 52 -21.25 -10.45 -7.40
N LEU A 53 -21.04 -9.18 -7.78
CA LEU A 53 -20.94 -8.07 -6.83
C LEU A 53 -22.26 -7.99 -6.07
N ASN A 54 -22.38 -8.76 -4.98
CA ASN A 54 -23.45 -8.61 -4.02
C ASN A 54 -23.16 -7.33 -3.25
N VAL A 55 -23.97 -6.32 -3.52
CA VAL A 55 -23.90 -4.95 -2.98
C VAL A 55 -24.25 -4.91 -1.48
N ASP A 56 -24.53 -6.06 -0.87
CA ASP A 56 -25.03 -6.17 0.50
C ASP A 56 -23.94 -6.39 1.56
N ASP A 57 -22.66 -6.54 1.16
CA ASP A 57 -21.53 -6.70 2.10
C ASP A 57 -20.54 -5.52 2.05
N VAL A 58 -21.05 -4.29 1.93
CA VAL A 58 -20.26 -3.04 2.05
C VAL A 58 -20.17 -2.59 3.50
N ASN A 59 -20.07 -3.54 4.44
CA ASN A 59 -19.51 -3.28 5.76
C ASN A 59 -18.04 -3.70 5.80
N ASP A 60 -17.37 -3.50 4.66
CA ASP A 60 -15.93 -3.54 4.50
C ASP A 60 -15.29 -2.61 5.53
N ASP A 61 -14.22 -3.07 6.18
CA ASP A 61 -13.53 -2.48 7.33
C ASP A 61 -12.91 -1.11 7.01
N MET A 62 -13.78 -0.14 6.71
CA MET A 62 -13.44 1.23 6.35
C MET A 62 -12.79 1.95 7.53
N GLU A 63 -13.21 1.61 8.75
CA GLU A 63 -12.54 2.05 9.96
C GLU A 63 -11.09 1.52 9.96
N GLY A 64 -10.86 0.23 9.71
CA GLY A 64 -9.53 -0.34 9.51
C GLY A 64 -8.73 0.33 8.39
N LEU A 65 -9.31 0.58 7.21
CA LEU A 65 -8.64 1.27 6.10
C LEU A 65 -8.25 2.72 6.44
N LEU A 66 -9.10 3.43 7.18
CA LEU A 66 -8.78 4.76 7.68
C LEU A 66 -7.71 4.68 8.77
N ASN A 67 -7.79 3.71 9.68
CA ASN A 67 -6.78 3.44 10.70
C ASN A 67 -5.43 3.10 10.06
N ASP A 68 -5.44 2.40 8.93
CA ASP A 68 -4.26 2.02 8.16
C ASP A 68 -3.67 3.21 7.40
N ALA A 69 -4.51 4.04 6.78
CA ALA A 69 -4.09 5.22 6.03
C ALA A 69 -3.61 6.39 6.92
N PHE A 70 -4.15 6.49 8.14
CA PHE A 70 -4.00 7.64 9.01
C PHE A 70 -3.45 7.34 10.41
N GLY A 71 -3.32 6.06 10.78
CA GLY A 71 -2.74 5.63 12.06
C GLY A 71 -3.67 5.76 13.27
N PHE A 72 -4.99 5.71 13.07
CA PHE A 72 -5.97 5.83 14.14
C PHE A 72 -5.98 4.57 15.01
N GLU A 73 -5.33 4.64 16.17
CA GLU A 73 -5.82 3.94 17.36
C GLU A 73 -6.34 5.01 18.32
N SER A 74 -7.50 4.74 18.92
CA SER A 74 -8.07 5.56 19.99
C SER A 74 -7.11 5.55 21.18
N ASN A 75 -6.19 6.51 21.23
CA ASN A 75 -5.46 6.81 22.44
C ASN A 75 -6.45 7.54 23.35
N THR A 76 -6.94 6.86 24.38
CA THR A 76 -7.16 7.53 25.66
C THR A 76 -5.82 8.17 26.01
N ALA A 77 -5.74 9.49 25.89
CA ALA A 77 -4.54 10.23 26.20
C ALA A 77 -4.26 10.06 27.69
N ASP A 78 -3.25 9.26 28.04
CA ASP A 78 -2.63 9.40 29.34
C ASP A 78 -1.90 10.75 29.36
N GLU A 79 -2.30 11.59 30.30
CA GLU A 79 -1.75 12.89 30.62
C GLU A 79 -0.29 12.75 31.07
N GLN A 80 0.65 12.78 30.14
CA GLN A 80 2.03 13.15 30.41
C GLN A 80 2.40 14.34 29.52
N GLU A 81 1.93 15.50 29.94
CA GLU A 81 2.34 16.81 29.44
C GLU A 81 3.80 17.10 29.82
N GLU A 82 4.62 17.43 28.82
CA GLU A 82 5.51 18.62 28.79
C GLU A 82 6.69 18.51 27.80
N ILE A 83 7.07 17.32 27.29
CA ILE A 83 8.38 17.20 26.59
C ILE A 83 8.33 17.34 25.05
N ASN A 84 7.21 17.15 24.35
CA ASN A 84 7.21 17.17 22.88
C ASN A 84 6.07 18.01 22.28
N LYS A 85 6.27 19.34 22.19
CA LYS A 85 5.37 20.16 21.37
C LYS A 85 5.50 19.75 19.90
N PRO A 86 4.40 19.39 19.21
CA PRO A 86 4.46 18.99 17.82
C PRO A 86 5.03 20.11 16.94
N ASN A 87 5.88 19.75 15.98
CA ASN A 87 6.40 20.70 14.99
C ASN A 87 5.25 21.27 14.13
N ALA A 88 5.52 22.33 13.35
CA ALA A 88 4.48 23.02 12.58
C ALA A 88 3.71 22.09 11.61
N ASN A 89 4.41 21.14 11.00
CA ASN A 89 3.82 20.17 10.07
C ASN A 89 2.91 19.17 10.81
N ALA A 90 3.36 18.65 11.95
CA ALA A 90 2.57 17.76 12.81
C ALA A 90 1.32 18.47 13.34
N LYS A 91 1.43 19.73 13.77
CA LYS A 91 0.27 20.56 14.18
C LYS A 91 -0.76 20.72 13.06
N LYS A 92 -0.29 21.02 11.85
CA LYS A 92 -1.17 21.15 10.67
C LYS A 92 -1.88 19.83 10.37
N PHE A 93 -1.17 18.71 10.46
CA PHE A 93 -1.75 17.38 10.23
C PHE A 93 -2.75 16.98 11.31
N TYR A 94 -2.42 17.16 12.60
CA TYR A 94 -3.37 16.90 13.69
C TYR A 94 -4.64 17.72 13.56
N LYS A 95 -4.51 18.99 13.13
CA LYS A 95 -5.67 19.83 12.83
C LYS A 95 -6.52 19.23 11.70
N LEU A 96 -5.90 18.86 10.58
CA LEU A 96 -6.60 18.22 9.45
C LEU A 96 -7.31 16.93 9.86
N ILE A 97 -6.65 16.09 10.67
CA ILE A 97 -7.26 14.90 11.25
C ILE A 97 -8.46 15.28 12.11
N SER A 98 -8.31 16.21 13.06
CA SER A 98 -9.39 16.60 13.96
C SER A 98 -10.60 17.16 13.22
N ASP A 99 -10.37 17.96 12.17
CA ASP A 99 -11.42 18.52 11.31
C ASP A 99 -12.11 17.43 10.47
N SER A 100 -11.38 16.36 10.13
CA SER A 100 -11.89 15.24 9.34
C SER A 100 -12.65 14.21 10.18
N GLN A 101 -12.32 14.08 11.47
CA GLN A 101 -12.97 13.16 12.40
C GLN A 101 -14.17 13.75 13.13
N GLN A 102 -14.55 14.98 12.82
CA GLN A 102 -15.81 15.54 13.30
C GLN A 102 -16.99 14.69 12.80
N GLU A 103 -18.06 14.67 13.60
CA GLU A 103 -19.34 14.09 13.19
C GLU A 103 -19.78 14.68 11.84
N LEU A 104 -20.38 13.84 10.99
CA LEU A 104 -20.86 14.27 9.67
C LEU A 104 -21.88 15.41 9.76
N PHE A 105 -22.74 15.36 10.76
CA PHE A 105 -23.69 16.38 11.20
C PHE A 105 -23.91 16.17 12.70
N SER A 106 -24.44 17.18 13.40
CA SER A 106 -24.66 17.10 14.86
C SER A 106 -25.48 15.87 15.27
N GLY A 107 -24.91 15.01 16.11
CA GLY A 107 -25.54 13.78 16.59
C GLY A 107 -25.32 12.54 15.72
N CYS A 108 -24.54 12.64 14.63
CA CYS A 108 -24.22 11.50 13.78
C CYS A 108 -23.17 10.59 14.45
N LYS A 109 -23.63 9.52 15.10
CA LYS A 109 -22.75 8.52 15.75
C LYS A 109 -22.15 7.50 14.79
N LYS A 110 -22.76 7.32 13.60
CA LYS A 110 -22.39 6.24 12.67
C LYS A 110 -21.26 6.64 11.73
N PHE A 111 -21.18 7.92 11.35
CA PHE A 111 -20.22 8.40 10.36
C PHE A 111 -19.53 9.67 10.84
N SER A 112 -18.19 9.65 10.84
CA SER A 112 -17.43 10.88 10.79
C SER A 112 -17.46 11.46 9.37
N LYS A 113 -17.13 12.75 9.25
CA LYS A 113 -17.01 13.43 7.96
C LYS A 113 -16.05 12.68 7.03
N LEU A 114 -14.90 12.23 7.54
CA LEU A 114 -13.91 11.52 6.74
C LEU A 114 -14.43 10.16 6.26
N ASP A 115 -15.00 9.36 7.16
CA ASP A 115 -15.52 8.03 6.80
C ASP A 115 -16.58 8.15 5.69
N PHE A 116 -17.51 9.08 5.86
CA PHE A 116 -18.53 9.32 4.84
C PHE A 116 -17.92 9.74 3.49
N LEU A 117 -16.93 10.64 3.49
CA LEU A 117 -16.29 11.10 2.25
C LEU A 117 -15.52 9.99 1.55
N VAL A 118 -14.79 9.14 2.27
CA VAL A 118 -14.05 8.03 1.67
C VAL A 118 -15.02 6.98 1.10
N ARG A 119 -16.09 6.64 1.82
CA ARG A 119 -17.15 5.76 1.30
C ARG A 119 -17.82 6.35 0.06
N LEU A 120 -18.09 7.64 0.05
CA LEU A 120 -18.68 8.31 -1.11
C LEU A 120 -17.73 8.29 -2.33
N LEU A 121 -16.43 8.47 -2.11
CA LEU A 121 -15.41 8.32 -3.16
C LEU A 121 -15.30 6.88 -3.67
N GLN A 122 -15.41 5.89 -2.79
CA GLN A 122 -15.45 4.48 -3.18
C GLN A 122 -16.68 4.19 -4.05
N LEU A 123 -17.88 4.65 -3.63
CA LEU A 123 -19.10 4.55 -4.43
C LEU A 123 -18.96 5.23 -5.79
N LYS A 124 -18.33 6.41 -5.83
CA LYS A 124 -18.02 7.08 -7.08
C LYS A 124 -17.16 6.23 -8.01
N CYS A 125 -16.13 5.58 -7.48
CA CYS A 125 -15.23 4.74 -8.25
C CYS A 125 -15.95 3.48 -8.76
N LEU A 126 -16.64 2.75 -7.87
CA LEU A 126 -17.36 1.52 -8.20
C LEU A 126 -18.52 1.78 -9.17
N GLY A 127 -19.28 2.85 -8.93
CA GLY A 127 -20.42 3.26 -9.76
C GLY A 127 -20.04 4.08 -10.99
N ASN A 128 -18.75 4.33 -11.24
CA ASN A 128 -18.26 5.16 -12.34
C ASN A 128 -18.94 6.55 -12.43
N TRP A 129 -19.26 7.15 -11.28
CA TRP A 129 -19.95 8.43 -11.26
C TRP A 129 -19.08 9.52 -11.88
N THR A 130 -19.70 10.43 -12.62
CA THR A 130 -19.00 11.61 -13.14
C THR A 130 -18.63 12.56 -11.99
N GLN A 131 -17.69 13.49 -12.22
CA GLN A 131 -17.41 14.54 -11.22
C GLN A 131 -18.63 15.44 -11.00
N LYS A 132 -19.39 15.71 -12.07
CA LYS A 132 -20.62 16.49 -12.02
C LYS A 132 -21.68 15.83 -11.15
N SER A 133 -21.97 14.54 -11.37
CA SER A 133 -22.98 13.82 -10.60
C SER A 133 -22.59 13.69 -9.12
N PHE A 134 -21.30 13.53 -8.82
CA PHE A 134 -20.82 13.55 -7.43
C PHE A 134 -21.06 14.90 -6.76
N THR A 135 -20.73 16.01 -7.42
CA THR A 135 -21.00 17.35 -6.89
C THR A 135 -22.51 17.58 -6.69
N MET A 136 -23.33 17.20 -7.67
CA MET A 136 -24.80 17.32 -7.54
C MET A 136 -25.35 16.51 -6.36
N LEU A 137 -24.79 15.33 -6.08
CA LEU A 137 -25.17 14.55 -4.91
C LEU A 137 -24.76 15.24 -3.60
N LEU A 138 -23.55 15.81 -3.54
CA LEU A 138 -23.12 16.60 -2.38
C LEU A 138 -24.05 17.79 -2.13
N ASP A 139 -24.44 18.50 -3.18
CA ASP A 139 -25.37 19.63 -3.08
C ASP A 139 -26.73 19.18 -2.56
N LEU A 140 -27.29 18.09 -3.11
CA LEU A 140 -28.56 17.53 -2.64
C LEU A 140 -28.50 17.09 -1.16
N LEU A 141 -27.41 16.44 -0.73
CA LEU A 141 -27.24 16.04 0.67
C LEU A 141 -27.15 17.24 1.61
N ARG A 142 -26.52 18.33 1.15
CA ARG A 142 -26.41 19.59 1.89
C ARG A 142 -27.74 20.35 1.99
N GLU A 143 -28.62 20.18 1.02
CA GLU A 143 -29.99 20.72 1.06
C GLU A 143 -30.92 19.87 1.94
N ALA A 144 -30.75 18.54 1.92
CA ALA A 144 -31.64 17.61 2.62
C ALA A 144 -31.34 17.46 4.12
N ILE A 145 -30.08 17.65 4.55
CA ILE A 145 -29.64 17.41 5.93
C ILE A 145 -29.09 18.72 6.51
N GLU A 146 -29.77 19.23 7.54
CA GLU A 146 -29.32 20.41 8.28
C GLU A 146 -27.97 20.16 8.98
N ASP A 147 -27.11 21.18 9.02
CA ASP A 147 -25.78 21.13 9.67
C ASP A 147 -24.81 20.06 9.14
N ILE A 148 -25.02 19.56 7.92
CA ILE A 148 -24.10 18.58 7.33
C ILE A 148 -22.77 19.20 6.90
N ARG A 149 -21.66 18.61 7.36
CA ARG A 149 -20.28 19.13 7.21
C ARG A 149 -19.59 18.62 5.95
N LEU A 150 -20.31 18.59 4.83
CA LEU A 150 -19.78 18.13 3.54
C LEU A 150 -19.09 19.24 2.73
N PRO A 151 -18.07 18.91 1.92
CA PRO A 151 -17.47 19.83 0.95
C PRO A 151 -18.48 20.24 -0.11
N LYS A 152 -18.24 21.40 -0.74
CA LYS A 152 -19.14 21.95 -1.78
C LYS A 152 -19.00 21.27 -3.13
N SER A 153 -17.96 20.46 -3.32
CA SER A 153 -17.69 19.83 -4.61
C SER A 153 -16.80 18.61 -4.52
N TYR A 154 -16.74 17.85 -5.62
CA TYR A 154 -15.73 16.82 -5.81
C TYR A 154 -14.30 17.38 -5.69
N TYR A 155 -14.05 18.61 -6.17
CA TYR A 155 -12.72 19.21 -6.12
C TYR A 155 -12.29 19.47 -4.67
N GLU A 156 -13.17 20.06 -3.85
CA GLU A 156 -12.89 20.27 -2.43
C GLU A 156 -12.74 18.94 -1.67
N THR A 157 -13.58 17.95 -1.98
CA THR A 157 -13.45 16.59 -1.43
C THR A 157 -12.08 15.99 -1.75
N LYS A 158 -11.65 16.07 -3.02
CA LYS A 158 -10.34 15.60 -3.46
C LYS A 158 -9.21 16.33 -2.75
N LYS A 159 -9.35 17.64 -2.53
CA LYS A 159 -8.35 18.45 -1.83
C LYS A 159 -8.18 18.00 -0.37
N ILE A 160 -9.27 17.71 0.34
CA ILE A 160 -9.21 17.16 1.71
C ILE A 160 -8.42 15.86 1.75
N ILE A 161 -8.70 14.92 0.84
CA ILE A 161 -7.97 13.65 0.74
C ILE A 161 -6.49 13.86 0.40
N GLN A 162 -6.18 14.84 -0.46
CA GLN A 162 -4.81 15.19 -0.79
C GLN A 162 -4.05 15.83 0.38
N ASP A 163 -4.70 16.73 1.13
CA ASP A 163 -4.13 17.37 2.33
C ASP A 163 -3.91 16.35 3.45
N LEU A 164 -4.73 15.30 3.50
CA LEU A 164 -4.52 14.11 4.32
C LEU A 164 -3.45 13.17 3.75
N GLY A 165 -2.64 13.60 2.78
CA GLY A 165 -1.47 12.91 2.23
C GLY A 165 -1.76 11.60 1.48
N LEU A 166 -3.00 11.40 1.03
CA LEU A 166 -3.36 10.35 0.05
C LEU A 166 -3.25 10.87 -1.38
N SER A 167 -2.34 11.82 -1.61
CA SER A 167 -2.08 12.39 -2.92
C SER A 167 -1.13 11.51 -3.73
N TYR A 168 -1.13 11.71 -5.05
CA TYR A 168 -0.19 11.09 -5.96
C TYR A 168 0.28 12.13 -6.98
N LYS A 169 1.50 11.95 -7.47
CA LYS A 169 2.06 12.66 -8.62
C LYS A 169 1.92 11.79 -9.86
N LYS A 170 1.64 12.40 -11.01
CA LYS A 170 1.58 11.72 -12.30
C LYS A 170 2.79 12.13 -13.11
N TYR A 171 3.46 11.16 -13.72
CA TYR A 171 4.54 11.41 -14.66
C TYR A 171 4.21 10.73 -15.97
N ASP A 172 4.37 11.47 -17.05
CA ASP A 172 4.19 10.90 -18.39
C ASP A 172 5.40 10.03 -18.71
N ALA A 173 5.18 8.91 -19.39
CA ALA A 173 6.23 7.99 -19.79
C ALA A 173 6.21 7.79 -21.31
N CYS A 174 7.38 7.45 -21.87
CA CYS A 174 7.45 6.92 -23.22
C CYS A 174 6.60 5.64 -23.32
N ARG A 175 5.91 5.43 -24.44
CA ARG A 175 5.12 4.20 -24.65
C ARG A 175 5.99 2.94 -24.72
N ASN A 176 7.24 3.11 -25.13
CA ASN A 176 8.25 2.07 -25.23
C ASN A 176 9.18 2.06 -24.00
N ASP A 177 8.76 2.68 -22.89
CA ASP A 177 9.45 2.64 -21.60
C ASP A 177 10.85 3.27 -21.55
N CYS A 178 11.33 3.86 -22.64
CA CYS A 178 12.70 4.36 -22.73
C CYS A 178 13.03 5.54 -21.79
N ILE A 179 12.05 6.43 -21.55
CA ILE A 179 12.23 7.61 -20.68
C ILE A 179 10.97 7.91 -19.90
N LEU A 180 11.16 8.54 -18.75
CA LEU A 180 10.13 9.27 -18.02
C LEU A 180 10.24 10.76 -18.37
N TYR A 181 9.12 11.42 -18.69
CA TYR A 181 9.06 12.87 -18.90
C TYR A 181 9.09 13.59 -17.55
N TRP A 182 10.23 13.46 -16.87
CA TRP A 182 10.53 14.00 -15.55
C TRP A 182 11.95 14.55 -15.53
N GLY A 183 12.21 15.53 -14.66
CA GLY A 183 13.50 16.19 -14.57
C GLY A 183 13.94 16.78 -15.92
N PRO A 184 15.11 16.41 -16.48
CA PRO A 184 15.60 16.96 -17.75
C PRO A 184 14.67 16.73 -18.96
N HIS A 185 13.77 15.75 -18.90
CA HIS A 185 12.85 15.41 -19.99
C HIS A 185 11.44 15.99 -19.82
N GLU A 186 11.16 16.73 -18.73
CA GLU A 186 9.82 17.20 -18.38
C GLU A 186 9.12 18.00 -19.49
N PHE A 187 9.85 18.83 -20.22
CA PHE A 187 9.31 19.71 -21.26
C PHE A 187 9.36 19.10 -22.67
N LYS A 188 9.84 17.87 -22.81
CA LYS A 188 9.93 17.21 -24.12
C LYS A 188 8.56 16.72 -24.59
N ASN A 189 8.38 16.73 -25.91
CA ASN A 189 7.15 16.27 -26.59
C ASN A 189 7.34 14.92 -27.30
N GLU A 190 8.57 14.44 -27.40
CA GLU A 190 8.97 13.19 -28.04
C GLU A 190 10.10 12.54 -27.26
N CYS A 191 10.26 11.23 -27.41
CA CYS A 191 11.31 10.47 -26.75
C CYS A 191 12.62 10.61 -27.51
N ASP A 192 13.71 10.99 -26.83
CA ASP A 192 15.03 11.14 -27.47
C ASP A 192 15.66 9.82 -27.94
N ILE A 193 15.16 8.69 -27.44
CA ILE A 193 15.70 7.35 -27.72
C ILE A 193 14.97 6.70 -28.90
N CYS A 194 13.63 6.70 -28.87
CA CYS A 194 12.83 6.01 -29.88
C CYS A 194 12.01 6.94 -30.78
N ASN A 195 12.10 8.26 -30.60
CA ASN A 195 11.35 9.29 -31.32
C ASN A 195 9.81 9.18 -31.23
N GLU A 196 9.29 8.34 -30.32
CA GLU A 196 7.85 8.20 -30.11
C GLU A 196 7.29 9.48 -29.48
N SER A 197 6.11 9.90 -29.94
CA SER A 197 5.44 11.07 -29.37
C SER A 197 4.98 10.79 -27.94
N ARG A 198 5.19 11.77 -27.04
CA ARG A 198 4.60 11.80 -25.70
C ARG A 198 3.08 11.68 -25.74
N TRP A 199 2.45 12.24 -26.77
CA TRP A 199 1.00 12.44 -26.83
C TRP A 199 0.27 11.28 -27.51
N SER A 200 -0.96 11.01 -27.07
CA SER A 200 -1.88 10.04 -27.68
C SER A 200 -2.54 10.62 -28.92
N SER A 201 -2.42 9.92 -30.06
CA SER A 201 -3.06 10.31 -31.33
C SER A 201 -4.58 10.10 -31.35
N LYS A 202 -5.11 9.29 -30.42
CA LYS A 202 -6.54 8.91 -30.38
C LYS A 202 -7.44 9.97 -29.74
N LYS A 203 -6.88 11.00 -29.11
CA LYS A 203 -7.65 12.01 -28.37
C LYS A 203 -7.45 13.39 -28.99
N LYS A 204 -8.54 14.14 -29.15
CA LYS A 204 -8.52 15.56 -29.62
C LYS A 204 -7.77 16.51 -28.66
N LYS A 205 -7.48 16.07 -27.43
CA LYS A 205 -6.73 16.81 -26.42
C LYS A 205 -5.36 16.18 -26.23
N LYS A 206 -4.34 17.00 -25.93
CA LYS A 206 -3.01 16.54 -25.53
C LYS A 206 -3.12 15.71 -24.25
N VAL A 207 -3.12 14.39 -24.42
CA VAL A 207 -3.15 13.40 -23.32
C VAL A 207 -1.95 12.50 -23.55
N ALA A 208 -1.15 12.25 -22.52
CA ALA A 208 0.02 11.40 -22.65
C ALA A 208 -0.35 9.97 -23.07
N GLY A 209 0.54 9.33 -23.83
CA GLY A 209 0.36 7.95 -24.29
C GLY A 209 0.44 6.93 -23.16
N LYS A 210 1.32 7.17 -22.18
CA LYS A 210 1.54 6.35 -20.98
C LYS A 210 1.77 7.28 -19.78
N VAL A 211 1.23 6.94 -18.62
CA VAL A 211 1.32 7.75 -17.39
C VAL A 211 1.58 6.82 -16.22
N MET A 212 2.64 7.05 -15.46
CA MET A 212 2.85 6.38 -14.18
C MET A 212 2.31 7.24 -13.02
N TRP A 213 1.97 6.58 -11.92
CA TRP A 213 1.61 7.25 -10.67
C TRP A 213 2.69 7.02 -9.63
N HIS A 214 3.16 8.11 -9.03
CA HIS A 214 4.07 8.10 -7.90
C HIS A 214 3.32 8.53 -6.64
N PHE A 215 3.44 7.75 -5.57
CA PHE A 215 2.84 7.99 -4.27
C PHE A 215 3.96 8.43 -3.31
N PRO A 216 4.08 9.72 -2.98
CA PRO A 216 5.17 10.23 -2.15
C PRO A 216 5.24 9.55 -0.77
N LEU A 217 6.44 9.35 -0.26
CA LEU A 217 6.72 8.61 0.97
C LEU A 217 6.84 9.49 2.20
N THR A 218 7.44 10.68 2.10
CA THR A 218 7.87 11.49 3.25
C THR A 218 6.76 11.65 4.29
N SER A 219 5.60 12.16 3.87
CA SER A 219 4.46 12.37 4.79
C SER A 219 3.87 11.07 5.36
N ARG A 220 4.02 9.94 4.67
CA ARG A 220 3.54 8.63 5.11
C ARG A 220 4.52 7.94 6.06
N LEU A 221 5.81 8.24 5.95
CA LEU A 221 6.85 7.80 6.89
C LEU A 221 6.79 8.62 8.18
N GLN A 222 6.63 9.95 8.07
CA GLN A 222 6.46 10.84 9.22
C GLN A 222 5.34 10.36 10.15
N ARG A 223 4.20 9.92 9.60
CA ARG A 223 3.06 9.39 10.38
C ARG A 223 3.41 8.23 11.30
N LEU A 224 4.37 7.39 10.93
CA LEU A 224 4.77 6.28 11.79
C LEU A 224 5.39 6.77 13.10
N PHE A 225 5.99 7.95 13.10
CA PHE A 225 6.58 8.57 14.27
C PHE A 225 5.63 9.51 15.01
N MET A 226 4.42 9.74 14.49
CA MET A 226 3.43 10.64 15.11
C MET A 226 2.64 9.97 16.24
N SER A 227 2.55 8.64 16.24
CA SER A 227 1.95 7.87 17.34
C SER A 227 3.04 7.26 18.22
N SER A 228 2.93 7.40 19.54
CA SER A 228 3.86 6.81 20.50
C SER A 228 3.98 5.29 20.33
N LYS A 229 2.84 4.61 20.08
CA LYS A 229 2.79 3.16 19.85
C LYS A 229 3.48 2.76 18.55
N THR A 230 3.21 3.47 17.45
CA THR A 230 3.86 3.14 16.17
C THR A 230 5.34 3.51 16.21
N ALA A 231 5.71 4.60 16.87
CA ALA A 231 7.10 5.02 17.05
C ALA A 231 7.92 3.99 17.84
N SER A 232 7.35 3.37 18.89
CA SER A 232 8.04 2.28 19.59
C SER A 232 8.27 1.07 18.70
N TYR A 233 7.33 0.74 17.79
CA TYR A 233 7.55 -0.32 16.80
C TYR A 233 8.62 0.03 15.77
N MET A 234 8.85 1.32 15.49
CA MET A 234 9.86 1.77 14.52
C MET A 234 11.31 1.61 15.01
N ILE A 235 11.52 1.37 16.30
CA ILE A 235 12.84 1.09 16.88
C ILE A 235 13.00 -0.38 17.31
N TRP A 236 11.93 -1.18 17.21
CA TRP A 236 11.87 -2.57 17.67
C TRP A 236 13.01 -3.43 17.12
N HIS A 237 13.35 -3.29 15.83
CA HIS A 237 14.37 -4.10 15.18
C HIS A 237 15.75 -4.04 15.87
N LYS A 238 16.02 -2.94 16.60
CA LYS A 238 17.27 -2.72 17.34
C LYS A 238 17.14 -3.03 18.82
N GLU A 239 16.07 -2.54 19.46
CA GLU A 239 15.88 -2.58 20.92
C GLU A 239 15.35 -3.92 21.42
N ASP A 240 14.29 -4.44 20.79
CA ASP A 240 13.50 -5.55 21.32
C ASP A 240 13.67 -6.86 20.53
N ARG A 241 14.41 -6.83 19.42
CA ARG A 241 14.66 -8.01 18.58
C ARG A 241 15.50 -9.05 19.32
N ILE A 242 15.05 -10.31 19.29
CA ILE A 242 15.78 -11.48 19.80
C ILE A 242 16.98 -11.77 18.88
N LYS A 243 18.19 -11.84 19.46
CA LYS A 243 19.45 -12.15 18.77
C LYS A 243 19.99 -13.51 19.21
N ASP A 244 19.31 -14.58 18.79
CA ASP A 244 19.63 -15.98 19.13
C ASP A 244 20.39 -16.74 18.02
N GLY A 245 20.80 -16.03 16.97
CA GLY A 245 21.47 -16.61 15.80
C GLY A 245 20.51 -17.24 14.78
N CYS A 246 19.21 -17.24 15.02
CA CYS A 246 18.20 -17.66 14.04
C CYS A 246 17.72 -16.47 13.19
N MET A 247 17.38 -16.74 11.93
CA MET A 247 16.80 -15.74 11.05
C MET A 247 15.29 -15.59 11.32
N ARG A 248 14.91 -14.54 12.05
CA ARG A 248 13.52 -14.25 12.46
C ARG A 248 12.95 -13.02 11.77
N HIS A 249 13.83 -12.15 11.29
CA HIS A 249 13.53 -10.83 10.75
C HIS A 249 14.59 -10.44 9.69
N PRO A 250 14.28 -9.57 8.69
CA PRO A 250 15.29 -9.09 7.74
C PRO A 250 16.58 -8.54 8.37
N ALA A 251 16.48 -7.95 9.56
CA ALA A 251 17.64 -7.47 10.34
C ALA A 251 18.59 -8.59 10.83
N ASP A 252 18.19 -9.86 10.77
CA ASP A 252 19.07 -11.02 11.05
C ASP A 252 19.88 -11.44 9.82
N THR A 253 19.59 -10.88 8.64
CA THR A 253 20.23 -11.31 7.39
C THR A 253 21.63 -10.72 7.22
N PRO A 254 22.54 -11.42 6.51
CA PRO A 254 23.84 -10.87 6.13
C PRO A 254 23.73 -9.58 5.31
N ALA A 255 22.67 -9.43 4.51
CA ALA A 255 22.44 -8.23 3.70
C ALA A 255 22.23 -6.99 4.59
N TRP A 256 21.41 -7.10 5.63
CA TRP A 256 21.22 -6.02 6.58
C TRP A 256 22.50 -5.70 7.35
N GLN A 257 23.20 -6.73 7.85
CA GLN A 257 24.46 -6.56 8.56
C GLN A 257 25.53 -5.88 7.69
N HIS A 258 25.54 -6.19 6.39
CA HIS A 258 26.43 -5.53 5.43
C HIS A 258 26.09 -4.05 5.26
N LEU A 259 24.81 -3.68 5.17
CA LEU A 259 24.39 -2.28 5.13
C LEU A 259 24.78 -1.54 6.42
N ASP A 260 24.54 -2.15 7.58
CA ASP A 260 24.91 -1.56 8.88
C ASP A 260 26.44 -1.35 9.00
N TYR A 261 27.23 -2.25 8.41
CA TYR A 261 28.67 -2.13 8.34
C TYR A 261 29.13 -1.02 7.38
N GLN A 262 28.50 -0.90 6.20
CA GLN A 262 28.82 0.14 5.23
C GLN A 262 28.54 1.54 5.77
N ASP A 263 27.43 1.70 6.48
CA ASP A 263 26.97 3.00 6.99
C ASP A 263 26.70 2.94 8.50
N SER A 264 27.76 2.77 9.29
CA SER A 264 27.64 2.63 10.75
C SER A 264 26.99 3.85 11.44
N ASN A 265 27.14 5.05 10.87
CA ASN A 265 26.45 6.25 11.37
C ASN A 265 24.93 6.15 11.17
N PHE A 266 24.49 5.61 10.03
CA PHE A 266 23.07 5.38 9.77
C PHE A 266 22.53 4.27 10.69
N ALA A 267 23.27 3.18 10.83
CA ALA A 267 22.89 2.06 11.71
C ALA A 267 22.86 2.44 13.20
N ALA A 268 23.62 3.47 13.60
CA ALA A 268 23.70 3.92 14.99
C ALA A 268 22.36 4.44 15.52
N ASP A 269 21.56 5.12 14.69
CA ASP A 269 20.24 5.63 15.09
C ASP A 269 19.13 4.63 14.76
N PRO A 270 18.47 4.00 15.76
CA PRO A 270 17.37 3.06 15.51
C PRO A 270 16.15 3.69 14.82
N ARG A 271 16.05 5.03 14.77
CA ARG A 271 14.93 5.73 14.13
C ARG A 271 15.09 5.80 12.62
N ASN A 272 16.29 5.53 12.10
CA ASN A 272 16.54 5.49 10.68
C ASN A 272 15.72 4.37 10.02
N VAL A 273 15.01 4.73 8.96
CA VAL A 273 14.03 3.84 8.34
C VAL A 273 14.70 2.94 7.31
N GLN A 274 14.48 1.65 7.47
CA GLN A 274 14.94 0.58 6.61
C GLN A 274 13.76 0.04 5.80
N LEU A 275 13.87 0.11 4.48
CA LEU A 275 12.79 -0.19 3.55
C LEU A 275 13.15 -1.39 2.68
N GLY A 276 12.27 -2.38 2.64
CA GLY A 276 12.30 -3.43 1.62
C GLY A 276 11.54 -2.99 0.38
N LEU A 277 12.12 -3.16 -0.80
CA LEU A 277 11.43 -2.89 -2.07
C LEU A 277 10.99 -4.21 -2.71
N ALA A 278 9.70 -4.29 -3.04
CA ALA A 278 9.15 -5.35 -3.86
C ALA A 278 8.43 -4.75 -5.08
N SER A 279 8.48 -5.46 -6.20
CA SER A 279 7.71 -5.11 -7.38
C SER A 279 7.13 -6.35 -8.03
N ASP A 280 5.88 -6.28 -8.47
CA ASP A 280 5.24 -7.36 -9.20
C ASP A 280 4.13 -6.82 -10.13
N GLY A 281 3.79 -7.63 -11.12
CA GLY A 281 2.71 -7.39 -12.08
C GLY A 281 1.41 -8.05 -11.65
N PHE A 282 0.31 -7.30 -11.73
CA PHE A 282 -1.02 -7.84 -11.48
C PHE A 282 -2.02 -7.34 -12.54
N ASN A 283 -3.17 -8.02 -12.66
CA ASN A 283 -4.29 -7.55 -13.46
C ASN A 283 -5.39 -7.01 -12.54
N PRO A 284 -5.59 -5.68 -12.47
CA PRO A 284 -6.55 -5.06 -11.56
C PRO A 284 -8.02 -5.38 -11.88
N PHE A 285 -8.33 -5.85 -13.09
CA PHE A 285 -9.72 -6.04 -13.53
C PHE A 285 -10.23 -7.46 -13.34
N GLY A 286 -9.41 -8.38 -12.81
CA GLY A 286 -9.82 -9.76 -12.54
C GLY A 286 -10.22 -10.56 -13.79
N THR A 287 -10.17 -9.96 -14.97
CA THR A 287 -10.34 -10.65 -16.24
C THR A 287 -9.09 -11.49 -16.47
N MET A 288 -9.26 -12.79 -16.71
CA MET A 288 -8.20 -13.71 -17.16
C MET A 288 -7.73 -13.38 -18.60
N THR A 289 -7.66 -12.10 -18.94
CA THR A 289 -7.24 -11.56 -20.23
C THR A 289 -5.92 -10.82 -20.04
N SER A 290 -4.89 -11.17 -20.82
CA SER A 290 -3.56 -10.54 -20.82
C SER A 290 -3.52 -9.13 -21.43
N THR A 291 -4.68 -8.50 -21.67
CA THR A 291 -4.78 -7.23 -22.40
C THR A 291 -4.38 -6.02 -21.57
N HIS A 292 -4.35 -6.15 -20.24
CA HIS A 292 -3.91 -5.11 -19.33
C HIS A 292 -3.20 -5.71 -18.12
N SER A 293 -1.94 -5.32 -17.93
CA SER A 293 -1.20 -5.53 -16.68
C SER A 293 -0.97 -4.19 -16.00
N THR A 294 -0.73 -4.21 -14.70
CA THR A 294 -0.27 -3.06 -13.93
C THR A 294 0.87 -3.53 -13.05
N TRP A 295 1.98 -2.80 -13.07
CA TRP A 295 3.15 -3.10 -12.27
C TRP A 295 3.17 -2.19 -11.04
N SER A 296 3.08 -2.78 -9.86
CA SER A 296 3.20 -2.03 -8.60
C SER A 296 4.62 -2.11 -8.07
N VAL A 297 5.11 -1.02 -7.51
CA VAL A 297 6.29 -1.01 -6.63
C VAL A 297 5.82 -0.68 -5.23
N VAL A 298 6.09 -1.58 -4.29
CA VAL A 298 5.65 -1.53 -2.90
C VAL A 298 6.87 -1.51 -1.99
N LEU A 299 6.82 -0.67 -0.96
CA LEU A 299 7.84 -0.58 0.08
C LEU A 299 7.34 -1.12 1.41
N MET A 300 8.10 -2.01 2.01
CA MET A 300 7.85 -2.60 3.32
C MET A 300 8.70 -1.90 4.37
N THR A 301 8.11 -1.55 5.51
CA THR A 301 8.85 -0.93 6.63
C THR A 301 9.46 -2.01 7.49
N TYR A 302 10.74 -2.34 7.26
CA TYR A 302 11.41 -3.40 7.99
C TYR A 302 11.87 -2.99 9.38
N ASN A 303 11.67 -1.75 9.81
CA ASN A 303 11.85 -1.40 11.23
C ASN A 303 10.87 -2.15 12.15
N LEU A 304 9.70 -2.52 11.62
CA LEU A 304 8.58 -3.05 12.38
C LEU A 304 8.77 -4.53 12.74
N PRO A 305 8.15 -5.00 13.84
CA PRO A 305 8.06 -6.41 14.20
C PRO A 305 7.56 -7.32 13.06
N PRO A 306 7.95 -8.61 13.02
CA PRO A 306 7.56 -9.57 11.97
C PRO A 306 6.05 -9.71 11.75
N ASN A 307 5.25 -9.57 12.81
CA ASN A 307 3.78 -9.64 12.73
C ASN A 307 3.14 -8.37 12.14
N LEU A 308 3.89 -7.28 12.01
CA LEU A 308 3.44 -5.99 11.50
C LEU A 308 4.05 -5.64 10.14
N CYS A 309 5.34 -5.90 9.90
CA CYS A 309 6.05 -5.40 8.70
C CYS A 309 5.45 -5.86 7.37
N MET A 310 4.76 -7.00 7.34
CA MET A 310 4.06 -7.56 6.16
C MET A 310 2.54 -7.32 6.18
N LYS A 311 2.01 -6.55 7.13
CA LYS A 311 0.58 -6.17 7.12
C LYS A 311 0.36 -5.09 6.05
N SER A 312 -0.75 -5.19 5.33
CA SER A 312 -1.17 -4.26 4.27
C SER A 312 -0.99 -2.80 4.65
N LYS A 313 -1.36 -2.43 5.89
CA LYS A 313 -1.25 -1.07 6.42
C LYS A 313 0.16 -0.48 6.49
N TYR A 314 1.18 -1.33 6.58
CA TYR A 314 2.58 -0.93 6.64
C TYR A 314 3.32 -1.18 5.31
N MET A 315 2.64 -1.77 4.32
CA MET A 315 3.08 -1.87 2.94
C MET A 315 2.66 -0.62 2.18
N ARG A 316 3.61 0.14 1.67
CA ARG A 316 3.36 1.39 0.96
C ARG A 316 3.45 1.17 -0.53
N LEU A 317 2.34 1.33 -1.24
CA LEU A 317 2.40 1.53 -2.69
C LEU A 317 3.20 2.81 -2.96
N SER A 318 4.25 2.70 -3.76
CA SER A 318 5.13 3.80 -4.15
C SER A 318 4.95 4.15 -5.61
N LEU A 319 4.88 3.15 -6.49
CA LEU A 319 4.67 3.36 -7.92
C LEU A 319 3.57 2.46 -8.45
N LEU A 320 2.80 3.00 -9.39
CA LEU A 320 1.87 2.25 -10.23
C LEU A 320 2.21 2.54 -11.68
N ILE A 321 2.65 1.51 -12.40
CA ILE A 321 3.11 1.61 -13.79
C ILE A 321 2.09 0.85 -14.65
N PRO A 322 1.44 1.50 -15.62
CA PRO A 322 0.48 0.81 -16.47
C PRO A 322 1.20 -0.11 -17.47
N GLY A 323 0.58 -1.24 -17.79
CA GLY A 323 0.99 -2.14 -18.86
C GLY A 323 0.66 -1.62 -20.26
N PRO A 324 0.65 -2.48 -21.29
CA PRO A 324 0.23 -3.88 -21.22
C PRO A 324 1.33 -4.88 -20.86
N THR A 325 2.60 -4.51 -21.02
CA THR A 325 3.76 -5.36 -20.70
C THR A 325 4.44 -4.94 -19.42
N GLN A 326 5.14 -5.88 -18.79
CA GLN A 326 6.05 -5.56 -17.70
C GLN A 326 7.16 -4.60 -18.18
N PRO A 327 7.64 -3.68 -17.33
CA PRO A 327 8.73 -2.78 -17.68
C PRO A 327 10.05 -3.53 -17.94
N GLY A 328 10.20 -4.76 -17.43
CA GLY A 328 11.39 -5.57 -17.66
C GLY A 328 12.66 -4.87 -17.18
N ASN A 329 13.64 -4.72 -18.07
CA ASN A 329 14.89 -4.04 -17.76
C ASN A 329 14.72 -2.52 -17.58
N ASP A 330 13.63 -1.93 -18.10
CA ASP A 330 13.37 -0.49 -18.07
C ASP A 330 12.67 -0.05 -16.77
N ILE A 331 12.62 -0.91 -15.75
CA ILE A 331 12.03 -0.55 -14.44
C ILE A 331 12.81 0.59 -13.76
N ASP A 332 14.10 0.71 -14.04
CA ASP A 332 14.98 1.77 -13.54
C ASP A 332 14.51 3.17 -13.98
N VAL A 333 13.99 3.31 -15.20
CA VAL A 333 13.37 4.53 -15.73
C VAL A 333 12.22 4.99 -14.84
N TYR A 334 11.40 4.04 -14.38
CA TYR A 334 10.27 4.30 -13.50
C TYR A 334 10.68 4.54 -12.04
N LEU A 335 11.79 3.95 -11.60
CA LEU A 335 12.29 4.13 -10.23
C LEU A 335 12.88 5.52 -9.98
N GLN A 336 13.18 6.31 -11.03
CA GLN A 336 13.86 7.61 -10.89
C GLN A 336 13.22 8.57 -9.88
N PRO A 337 11.90 8.84 -9.89
CA PRO A 337 11.28 9.75 -8.91
C PRO A 337 11.33 9.20 -7.49
N LEU A 338 11.23 7.88 -7.33
CA LEU A 338 11.31 7.22 -6.03
C LEU A 338 12.74 7.30 -5.47
N VAL A 339 13.74 6.99 -6.29
CA VAL A 339 15.16 7.09 -5.90
C VAL A 339 15.52 8.53 -5.53
N ALA A 340 14.99 9.53 -6.24
CA ALA A 340 15.20 10.94 -5.90
C ALA A 340 14.61 11.29 -4.52
N GLU A 341 13.38 10.83 -4.23
CA GLU A 341 12.77 11.03 -2.91
C GLU A 341 13.54 10.29 -1.79
N LEU A 342 14.01 9.07 -2.04
CA LEU A 342 14.81 8.31 -1.07
C LEU A 342 16.15 8.99 -0.78
N LYS A 343 16.79 9.60 -1.79
CA LYS A 343 18.01 10.41 -1.60
C LYS A 343 17.73 11.68 -0.78
N GLU A 344 16.62 12.35 -1.04
CA GLU A 344 16.20 13.51 -0.23
C GLU A 344 15.98 13.11 1.23
N LEU A 345 15.32 11.98 1.48
CA LEU A 345 15.11 11.43 2.82
C LEU A 345 16.41 10.98 3.49
N TRP A 346 17.38 10.50 2.73
CA TRP A 346 18.70 10.12 3.27
C TRP A 346 19.47 11.34 3.81
N GLU A 347 19.42 12.46 3.10
CA GLU A 347 20.16 13.68 3.46
C GLU A 347 19.44 14.51 4.54
N ILE A 348 18.11 14.64 4.43
CA ILE A 348 17.32 15.54 5.28
C ILE A 348 16.71 14.79 6.48
N GLY A 349 16.45 13.50 6.33
CA GLY A 349 15.66 12.70 7.26
C GLY A 349 14.16 12.77 7.00
N VAL A 350 13.40 12.02 7.82
CA VAL A 350 11.93 11.93 7.79
C VAL A 350 11.29 13.06 8.57
#